data_AF-A0A820WQV7-F1
#
_entry.id   AF-A0A820WQV7-F1
#
_cell.length_a   1.000
_cell.length_b   1.000
_cell.length_c   1.000
_cell.angle_alpha   90.00
_cell.angle_beta   90.00
_cell.angle_gamma   90.00
#
_symmetry.space_group_name_H-M   'P 1'
#
loop_
_entity.id
_entity.type
_entity.pdbx_description
1 polymer ?
#
loop_
_entity_poly.entity_id
_entity_poly.type
_entity_poly.pdbx_seq_one_letter_code
_entity_poly.pdbx_strand_id
1 'polypeptide(L)'
;TIVNGGGFVSVVPSNASAMVDIRLMPSTSVDDILKKIEDIMENIINERNEFYRKISLNSTSSTRLSASITIKNQLPAATIDSNHPLVLSCVNAVKKILNIIPTTNGCGPANEGYMLIGSGIPTICGFGPIGGNVHGVDEWISIPSMAQTVDIYVDIVSNYCQLFG
;
A
#
# COMPACT_ATOMS: atom_id res chain seq x y z
N THR A 1 -10.39 6.12 -0.16
CA THR A 1 -11.47 5.40 -0.86
C THR A 1 -12.46 6.38 -1.42
N ILE A 2 -12.95 6.18 -2.64
CA ILE A 2 -13.98 7.00 -3.28
C ILE A 2 -15.13 6.07 -3.66
N VAL A 3 -16.38 6.46 -3.41
CA VAL A 3 -17.59 5.68 -3.76
C VAL A 3 -18.58 6.63 -4.44
N ASN A 4 -19.12 6.22 -5.58
CA ASN A 4 -20.12 6.97 -6.35
C ASN A 4 -21.25 6.04 -6.82
N GLY A 5 -22.48 6.55 -6.94
CA GLY A 5 -23.58 5.78 -7.51
C GLY A 5 -24.92 6.49 -7.43
N GLY A 6 -25.87 6.07 -8.26
CA GLY A 6 -27.20 6.68 -8.34
C GLY A 6 -27.22 8.04 -9.03
N GLY A 7 -28.43 8.61 -9.15
CA GLY A 7 -28.64 9.91 -9.79
C GLY A 7 -29.82 10.70 -9.20
N PHE A 8 -30.90 10.01 -8.81
CA PHE A 8 -32.07 10.63 -8.18
C PHE A 8 -32.55 9.78 -7.00
N VAL A 9 -33.03 10.45 -5.94
CA VAL A 9 -33.44 9.80 -4.68
C VAL A 9 -34.61 8.82 -4.83
N SER A 10 -35.45 9.03 -5.84
CA SER A 10 -36.65 8.23 -6.11
C SER A 10 -36.47 7.20 -7.23
N VAL A 11 -35.22 6.97 -7.67
CA VAL A 11 -34.90 6.08 -8.80
C VAL A 11 -33.92 5.02 -8.35
N VAL A 12 -34.20 3.75 -8.69
CA VAL A 12 -33.25 2.66 -8.48
C VAL A 12 -31.96 2.97 -9.25
N PRO A 13 -30.78 3.02 -8.60
CA PRO A 13 -29.52 3.33 -9.26
C PRO A 13 -29.23 2.41 -10.45
N SER A 14 -28.85 3.00 -11.59
CA SER A 14 -28.42 2.25 -12.78
C SER A 14 -26.94 1.87 -12.75
N ASN A 15 -26.15 2.49 -11.87
CA ASN A 15 -24.72 2.25 -11.74
C ASN A 15 -24.21 2.63 -10.33
N ALA A 16 -23.08 2.02 -9.97
CA ALA A 16 -22.25 2.39 -8.84
C ALA A 16 -20.78 2.07 -9.17
N SER A 17 -19.86 2.78 -8.55
CA SER A 17 -18.42 2.56 -8.66
C SER A 17 -17.73 2.83 -7.33
N ALA A 18 -16.63 2.11 -7.09
CA ALA A 18 -15.77 2.33 -5.95
C ALA A 18 -14.31 2.28 -6.38
N MET A 19 -13.49 3.17 -5.84
CA MET A 19 -12.04 3.13 -5.96
C MET A 19 -11.45 2.60 -4.66
N VAL A 20 -10.80 1.45 -4.76
CA VAL A 20 -10.13 0.74 -3.67
C VAL A 20 -8.63 0.81 -3.87
N ASP A 21 -7.90 0.95 -2.77
CA ASP A 21 -6.44 0.93 -2.71
C ASP A 21 -6.02 -0.27 -1.85
N ILE A 22 -5.13 -1.11 -2.37
CA ILE A 22 -4.65 -2.31 -1.68
C ILE A 22 -3.13 -2.23 -1.60
N ARG A 23 -2.59 -2.32 -0.39
CA ARG A 23 -1.14 -2.28 -0.14
C ARG A 23 -0.59 -3.69 -0.12
N LEU A 24 0.45 -3.91 -0.91
CA LEU A 24 1.08 -5.23 -1.08
C LEU A 24 2.28 -5.37 -0.13
N MET A 25 2.45 -6.56 0.41
CA MET A 25 3.69 -7.02 1.02
C MET A 25 4.41 -7.97 0.05
N PRO A 26 5.72 -8.23 0.20
CA PRO A 26 6.45 -9.14 -0.68
C PRO A 26 5.85 -10.55 -0.79
N SER A 27 5.16 -11.02 0.26
CA SER A 27 4.44 -12.30 0.29
C SER A 27 3.05 -12.26 -0.36
N THR A 28 2.62 -11.11 -0.86
CA THR A 28 1.27 -10.89 -1.39
C THR A 28 1.25 -11.08 -2.90
N SER A 29 0.50 -12.08 -3.37
CA SER A 29 0.23 -12.28 -4.80
C SER A 29 -0.84 -11.30 -5.28
N VAL A 30 -0.51 -10.53 -6.33
CA VAL A 30 -1.47 -9.63 -6.99
C VAL A 30 -2.58 -10.43 -7.66
N ASP A 31 -2.22 -11.54 -8.31
CA ASP A 31 -3.19 -12.40 -8.99
C ASP A 31 -4.18 -13.03 -8.00
N ASP A 32 -3.72 -13.42 -6.82
CA ASP A 32 -4.60 -13.96 -5.77
C ASP A 32 -5.57 -12.89 -5.24
N ILE A 33 -5.12 -11.64 -5.13
CA ILE A 33 -5.99 -10.53 -4.74
C ILE A 33 -7.04 -10.29 -5.81
N LEU A 34 -6.63 -10.16 -7.07
CA LEU A 34 -7.54 -9.92 -8.19
C LEU A 34 -8.56 -11.06 -8.29
N LYS A 35 -8.10 -12.31 -8.19
CA LYS A 35 -8.97 -13.48 -8.20
C LYS A 35 -9.97 -13.47 -7.07
N LYS A 36 -9.56 -13.12 -5.85
CA LYS A 36 -10.49 -12.97 -4.71
C LYS A 36 -11.54 -11.89 -4.95
N ILE A 37 -11.14 -10.76 -5.53
CA ILE A 37 -12.08 -9.67 -5.86
C ILE A 37 -13.08 -10.14 -6.92
N GLU A 38 -12.58 -10.78 -7.99
CA GLU A 38 -13.40 -11.37 -9.05
C GLU A 38 -14.38 -12.40 -8.50
N ASP A 39 -13.93 -13.33 -7.65
CA ASP A 39 -14.78 -14.37 -7.06
C ASP A 39 -15.88 -13.75 -6.19
N ILE A 40 -15.57 -12.72 -5.39
CA ILE A 40 -16.58 -11.99 -4.60
C ILE A 40 -17.59 -11.32 -5.52
N MET A 41 -17.12 -10.65 -6.58
CA MET A 41 -17.98 -9.98 -7.55
C MET A 41 -18.90 -10.97 -8.28
N GLU A 42 -18.34 -12.06 -8.80
CA GLU A 42 -19.09 -13.10 -9.51
C GLU A 42 -20.15 -13.73 -8.61
N ASN A 43 -19.80 -14.07 -7.36
CA ASN A 43 -20.76 -14.63 -6.40
C ASN A 43 -21.94 -13.69 -6.16
N ILE A 44 -21.69 -12.40 -5.90
CA ILE A 44 -22.74 -11.40 -5.67
C ILE A 44 -23.58 -11.19 -6.94
N ILE A 45 -22.94 -11.11 -8.12
CA ILE A 45 -23.64 -10.94 -9.40
C ILE A 45 -24.56 -12.13 -9.68
N ASN A 46 -24.07 -13.34 -9.48
CA ASN A 46 -24.82 -14.57 -9.72
C ASN A 46 -26.01 -14.67 -8.76
N GLU A 47 -25.80 -14.47 -7.46
CA GLU A 47 -26.86 -14.48 -6.44
C GLU A 47 -27.98 -13.47 -6.77
N ARG A 48 -27.59 -12.23 -7.12
CA ARG A 48 -28.56 -11.17 -7.44
C ARG A 48 -29.31 -11.42 -8.74
N ASN A 49 -28.62 -11.86 -9.78
CA ASN A 49 -29.27 -12.18 -11.06
C ASN A 49 -30.19 -13.41 -10.93
N GLU A 50 -29.83 -14.41 -10.13
CA GLU A 50 -30.70 -15.56 -9.83
C GLU A 50 -31.96 -15.11 -9.07
N PHE A 51 -31.80 -14.25 -8.06
CA PHE A 51 -32.94 -13.64 -7.37
C PHE A 51 -33.87 -12.91 -8.32
N TYR A 52 -33.34 -12.07 -9.23
CA TYR A 52 -34.14 -11.36 -10.22
C TYR A 52 -34.85 -12.30 -11.19
N ARG A 53 -34.22 -13.41 -11.57
CA ARG A 53 -34.83 -14.43 -12.43
C ARG A 53 -36.04 -15.08 -11.76
N LYS A 54 -35.96 -15.38 -10.45
CA LYS A 54 -37.06 -15.99 -9.70
C LYS A 54 -38.28 -15.09 -9.57
N ILE A 55 -38.08 -13.77 -9.44
CA ILE A 55 -39.18 -12.81 -9.25
C ILE A 55 -39.72 -12.23 -10.57
N SER A 56 -38.97 -12.32 -11.67
CA SER A 56 -39.33 -11.71 -12.95
C SER A 56 -40.06 -12.71 -13.86
N LEU A 57 -41.37 -12.87 -13.66
CA LEU A 57 -42.23 -13.85 -14.36
C LEU A 57 -42.25 -13.73 -15.90
N ASN A 58 -41.84 -12.60 -16.50
CA ASN A 58 -42.04 -12.33 -17.94
C ASN A 58 -40.87 -11.62 -18.66
N SER A 59 -39.63 -11.67 -18.16
CA SER A 59 -38.51 -10.93 -18.78
C SER A 59 -37.50 -11.88 -19.45
N THR A 60 -37.32 -11.73 -20.76
CA THR A 60 -36.36 -12.49 -21.59
C THR A 60 -34.90 -12.15 -21.28
N SER A 61 -34.63 -11.00 -20.65
CA SER A 61 -33.28 -10.65 -20.19
C SER A 61 -33.12 -10.98 -18.71
N SER A 62 -32.32 -12.03 -18.43
CA SER A 62 -32.05 -12.55 -17.07
C SER A 62 -30.88 -11.87 -16.36
N THR A 63 -30.11 -11.02 -17.06
CA THR A 63 -28.93 -10.35 -16.50
C THR A 63 -29.27 -8.89 -16.21
N ARG A 64 -29.31 -8.51 -14.93
CA ARG A 64 -29.59 -7.14 -14.47
C ARG A 64 -28.40 -6.46 -13.81
N LEU A 65 -27.47 -7.24 -13.27
CA LEU A 65 -26.25 -6.76 -12.66
C LEU A 65 -25.05 -7.30 -13.44
N SER A 66 -24.10 -6.42 -13.74
CA SER A 66 -22.76 -6.73 -14.21
C SER A 66 -21.77 -5.76 -13.58
N ALA A 67 -20.52 -6.13 -13.52
CA ALA A 67 -19.46 -5.26 -13.02
C ALA A 67 -18.14 -5.60 -13.71
N SER A 68 -17.19 -4.65 -13.66
CA SER A 68 -15.84 -4.81 -14.18
C SER A 68 -14.85 -4.16 -13.23
N ILE A 69 -13.59 -4.58 -13.33
CA ILE A 69 -12.47 -4.03 -12.56
C ILE A 69 -11.58 -3.25 -13.54
N THR A 70 -11.04 -2.12 -13.10
CA THR A 70 -10.01 -1.39 -13.84
C THR A 70 -8.85 -1.10 -12.90
N ILE A 71 -7.67 -1.61 -13.25
CA ILE A 71 -6.45 -1.37 -12.49
C ILE A 71 -5.89 -0.01 -12.91
N LYS A 72 -5.98 0.98 -12.01
CA LYS A 72 -5.48 2.33 -12.26
C LYS A 72 -3.96 2.44 -12.10
N ASN A 73 -3.41 1.72 -11.12
CA ASN A 73 -1.98 1.70 -10.82
C ASN A 73 -1.62 0.37 -10.17
N GLN A 74 -0.45 -0.15 -10.49
CA GLN A 74 0.10 -1.37 -9.90
C GLN A 74 1.60 -1.16 -9.68
N LEU A 75 2.00 -1.11 -8.40
CA LEU A 75 3.39 -0.99 -7.99
C LEU A 75 3.81 -2.28 -7.28
N PRO A 76 5.02 -2.80 -7.51
CA PRO A 76 5.48 -3.99 -6.83
C PRO A 76 5.74 -3.68 -5.35
N ALA A 77 5.54 -4.68 -4.48
CA ALA A 77 6.19 -4.67 -3.18
C ALA A 77 7.70 -4.87 -3.38
N ALA A 78 8.51 -4.18 -2.58
CA ALA A 78 9.95 -4.29 -2.63
C ALA A 78 10.52 -4.47 -1.22
N THR A 79 11.58 -5.26 -1.12
CA THR A 79 12.29 -5.51 0.14
C THR A 79 13.77 -5.76 -0.15
N ILE A 80 14.60 -5.46 0.84
CA ILE A 80 15.97 -5.97 0.93
C ILE A 80 16.05 -6.95 2.10
N ASP A 81 17.10 -7.76 2.15
CA ASP A 81 17.32 -8.71 3.26
C ASP A 81 17.47 -7.94 4.59
N SER A 82 16.87 -8.44 5.67
CA SER A 82 16.99 -7.82 7.00
C SER A 82 18.41 -7.89 7.57
N ASN A 83 19.23 -8.81 7.08
CA ASN A 83 20.66 -8.93 7.37
C ASN A 83 21.54 -8.18 6.37
N HIS A 84 20.97 -7.45 5.41
CA HIS A 84 21.76 -6.65 4.47
C HIS A 84 22.61 -5.63 5.25
N PRO A 85 23.89 -5.39 4.88
CA PRO A 85 24.76 -4.50 5.66
C PRO A 85 24.18 -3.10 5.87
N LEU A 86 23.49 -2.55 4.86
CA LEU A 86 22.77 -1.27 4.98
C LEU A 86 21.73 -1.27 6.11
N VAL A 87 20.95 -2.35 6.23
CA VAL A 87 19.93 -2.50 7.27
C VAL A 87 20.58 -2.60 8.64
N LEU A 88 21.61 -3.43 8.78
CA LEU A 88 22.34 -3.60 10.04
C LEU A 88 23.01 -2.30 10.47
N SER A 89 23.61 -1.53 9.55
CA SER A 89 24.15 -0.20 9.82
C SER A 89 23.09 0.74 10.38
N CYS A 90 21.89 0.76 9.81
CA CYS A 90 20.78 1.57 10.32
C CYS A 90 20.32 1.14 11.72
N VAL A 91 20.10 -0.16 11.93
CA VAL A 91 19.69 -0.70 13.24
C VAL A 91 20.72 -0.35 14.33
N ASN A 92 22.01 -0.49 14.02
CA ASN A 92 23.09 -0.18 14.95
C ASN A 92 23.17 1.32 15.26
N ALA A 93 23.05 2.19 14.24
CA ALA A 93 23.06 3.63 14.42
C ALA A 93 21.90 4.11 15.30
N VAL A 94 20.68 3.62 15.04
CA VAL A 94 19.51 3.91 15.88
C VAL A 94 19.74 3.46 17.31
N LYS A 95 20.23 2.22 17.53
CA LYS A 95 20.54 1.71 18.86
C LYS A 95 21.57 2.56 19.59
N LYS A 96 22.61 3.01 18.89
CA LYS A 96 23.67 3.83 19.46
C LYS A 96 23.17 5.21 19.88
N ILE A 97 22.36 5.86 19.05
CA ILE A 97 22.00 7.28 19.20
C ILE A 97 20.74 7.45 20.06
N LEU A 98 19.75 6.57 19.88
CA LEU A 98 18.47 6.65 20.58
C LEU A 98 18.35 5.67 21.75
N ASN A 99 19.31 4.75 21.91
CA ASN A 99 19.25 3.69 22.92
C ASN A 99 17.99 2.80 22.82
N ILE A 100 17.51 2.58 21.59
CA ILE A 100 16.36 1.72 21.27
C ILE A 100 16.75 0.67 20.23
N ILE A 101 16.12 -0.50 20.25
CA ILE A 101 16.28 -1.51 19.20
C ILE A 101 15.11 -1.35 18.22
N PRO A 102 15.34 -0.83 17.00
CA PRO A 102 14.26 -0.66 16.03
C PRO A 102 13.85 -2.02 15.45
N THR A 103 12.57 -2.14 15.11
CA THR A 103 12.05 -3.26 14.32
C THR A 103 12.17 -2.96 12.84
N THR A 104 12.62 -3.92 12.04
CA THR A 104 12.63 -3.85 10.58
C THR A 104 11.31 -4.39 10.03
N ASN A 105 10.48 -3.51 9.46
CA ASN A 105 9.16 -3.87 8.96
C ASN A 105 8.90 -3.21 7.59
N GLY A 106 7.84 -3.66 6.91
CA GLY A 106 7.32 -2.94 5.75
C GLY A 106 6.85 -1.54 6.13
N CYS A 107 7.10 -0.57 5.25
CA CYS A 107 6.60 0.79 5.38
C CYS A 107 5.66 1.12 4.22
N GLY A 108 4.71 2.01 4.49
CA GLY A 108 3.90 2.68 3.46
C GLY A 108 3.95 4.20 3.67
N PRO A 109 3.35 5.01 2.77
CA PRO A 109 2.82 4.66 1.44
C PRO A 109 3.95 4.29 0.45
N ALA A 110 3.59 3.98 -0.80
CA ALA A 110 4.57 3.75 -1.85
C ALA A 110 5.50 4.97 -1.99
N ASN A 111 6.79 4.70 -2.21
CA ASN A 111 7.86 5.67 -2.44
C ASN A 111 8.84 5.09 -3.47
N GLU A 112 9.78 5.88 -3.95
CA GLU A 112 10.69 5.55 -5.05
C GLU A 112 11.66 4.39 -4.74
N GLY A 113 11.74 3.92 -3.50
CA GLY A 113 12.61 2.83 -3.10
C GLY A 113 12.33 1.51 -3.84
N TYR A 114 11.10 1.25 -4.28
CA TYR A 114 10.82 0.06 -5.11
C TYR A 114 11.58 0.10 -6.45
N MET A 115 11.80 1.29 -7.02
CA MET A 115 12.53 1.44 -8.28
C MET A 115 14.03 1.23 -8.08
N LEU A 116 14.58 1.76 -6.99
CA LEU A 116 15.99 1.61 -6.64
C LEU A 116 16.31 0.13 -6.33
N ILE A 117 15.49 -0.51 -5.49
CA ILE A 117 15.62 -1.94 -5.18
C ILE A 117 15.49 -2.78 -6.46
N GLY A 118 14.50 -2.48 -7.30
CA GLY A 118 14.31 -3.14 -8.60
C GLY A 118 15.49 -2.97 -9.55
N SER A 119 16.28 -1.90 -9.39
CA SER A 119 17.52 -1.65 -10.15
C SER A 119 18.77 -2.24 -9.49
N GLY A 120 18.61 -3.02 -8.41
CA GLY A 120 19.72 -3.63 -7.69
C GLY A 120 20.41 -2.70 -6.69
N ILE A 121 19.82 -1.54 -6.37
CA ILE A 121 20.36 -0.58 -5.40
C ILE A 121 19.66 -0.79 -4.05
N PRO A 122 20.36 -1.32 -3.02
CA PRO A 122 19.76 -1.53 -1.71
C PRO A 122 19.28 -0.22 -1.10
N THR A 123 18.02 -0.18 -0.66
CA THR A 123 17.38 1.05 -0.16
C THR A 123 16.56 0.77 1.10
N ILE A 124 16.77 1.58 2.13
CA ILE A 124 15.89 1.60 3.31
C ILE A 124 14.81 2.65 3.07
N CYS A 125 13.55 2.24 3.19
CA CYS A 125 12.39 3.10 2.97
C CYS A 125 11.71 3.44 4.30
N GLY A 126 11.04 4.60 4.37
CA GLY A 126 10.20 4.97 5.50
C GLY A 126 10.95 5.20 6.82
N PHE A 127 12.27 5.38 6.78
CA PHE A 127 13.07 5.75 7.93
C PHE A 127 13.34 7.25 7.93
N GLY A 128 13.04 7.92 9.04
CA GLY A 128 13.19 9.36 9.16
C GLY A 128 12.85 9.89 10.55
N PRO A 129 12.70 11.21 10.68
CA PRO A 129 12.37 11.86 11.95
C PRO A 129 10.91 11.63 12.34
N ILE A 130 10.63 11.83 13.62
CA ILE A 130 9.27 11.85 14.15
C ILE A 130 8.55 13.09 13.59
N GLY A 131 7.45 12.84 12.90
CA GLY A 131 6.55 13.84 12.36
C GLY A 131 5.16 13.24 12.20
N GLY A 132 4.25 14.03 11.63
CA GLY A 132 2.88 13.59 11.46
C GLY A 132 2.11 14.40 10.45
N ASN A 133 0.96 13.85 10.08
CA ASN A 133 -0.02 14.49 9.20
C ASN A 133 0.57 14.94 7.85
N VAL A 134 1.40 14.07 7.26
CA VAL A 134 1.96 14.26 5.92
C VAL A 134 0.82 14.50 4.94
N HIS A 135 0.92 15.55 4.12
CA HIS A 135 -0.12 16.04 3.20
C HIS A 135 -1.35 16.70 3.85
N GLY A 136 -1.32 17.01 5.14
CA GLY A 136 -2.37 17.75 5.83
C GLY A 136 -1.99 19.20 6.13
N VAL A 137 -2.98 20.00 6.55
CA VAL A 137 -2.78 21.44 6.84
C VAL A 137 -1.89 21.70 8.06
N ASP A 138 -1.85 20.73 8.98
CA ASP A 138 -1.06 20.70 10.20
C ASP A 138 0.08 19.68 10.09
N GLU A 139 0.68 19.52 8.91
CA GLU A 139 1.91 18.73 8.74
C GLU A 139 3.03 19.28 9.65
N TRP A 140 3.71 18.39 10.37
CA TRP A 140 4.72 18.79 11.34
C TRP A 140 5.87 17.79 11.48
N ILE A 141 6.98 18.29 12.02
CA ILE A 141 8.18 17.53 12.34
C ILE A 141 8.73 17.95 13.70
N SER A 142 9.21 16.98 14.49
CA SER A 142 9.91 17.24 15.75
C SER A 142 11.34 17.69 15.48
N ILE A 143 11.67 18.93 15.87
CA ILE A 143 13.03 19.48 15.71
C ILE A 143 14.09 18.66 16.46
N PRO A 144 13.88 18.24 17.73
CA PRO A 144 14.83 17.34 18.40
C PRO A 144 14.99 16.00 17.68
N SER A 145 13.90 15.41 17.18
CA SER A 145 13.97 14.16 16.44
C SER A 145 14.71 14.32 15.11
N MET A 146 14.55 15.47 14.44
CA MET A 146 15.25 15.77 13.20
C MET A 146 16.77 15.81 13.42
N ALA A 147 17.23 16.45 14.50
CA ALA A 147 18.65 16.46 14.85
C ALA A 147 19.18 15.05 15.09
N GLN A 148 18.45 14.22 15.85
CA GLN A 148 18.81 12.82 16.08
C GLN A 148 18.84 11.99 14.79
N THR A 149 17.91 12.23 13.86
CA THR A 149 17.90 11.56 12.56
C THR A 149 19.13 11.93 11.72
N VAL A 150 19.57 13.19 11.78
CA VAL A 150 20.82 13.61 11.13
C VAL A 150 22.00 12.83 11.70
N ASP A 151 22.12 12.74 13.02
CA ASP A 151 23.18 11.95 13.67
C ASP A 151 23.16 10.49 13.22
N ILE A 152 21.96 9.91 13.06
CA ILE A 152 21.79 8.52 12.59
C ILE A 152 22.27 8.38 11.15
N TYR A 153 21.92 9.29 10.25
CA TYR A 153 22.40 9.24 8.88
C TYR A 153 23.92 9.41 8.80
N VAL A 154 24.52 10.28 9.61
CA VAL A 154 25.97 10.44 9.67
C VAL A 154 26.65 9.14 10.12
N ASP A 155 26.13 8.48 11.15
CA ASP A 155 26.66 7.20 11.62
C ASP A 155 26.49 6.08 10.57
N ILE A 156 25.34 6.02 9.88
CA ILE A 156 25.12 5.07 8.78
C ILE A 156 26.15 5.28 7.67
N VAL A 157 26.31 6.51 7.17
CA VAL A 157 27.23 6.81 6.07
C VAL A 157 28.67 6.49 6.47
N SER A 158 29.07 6.87 7.69
CA SER A 158 30.43 6.67 8.18
C SER A 158 30.79 5.18 8.28
N ASN A 159 29.86 4.34 8.74
CA ASN A 159 30.13 2.91 8.93
C ASN A 159 29.87 2.09 7.66
N TYR A 160 28.80 2.38 6.92
CA TYR A 160 28.43 1.61 5.73
C TYR A 160 29.42 1.80 4.58
N CYS A 161 29.84 3.04 4.31
CA CYS A 161 30.76 3.31 3.21
C CYS A 161 32.16 2.72 3.45
N GLN A 162 32.57 2.55 4.71
CA GLN A 162 33.85 1.91 5.06
C GLN A 162 33.88 0.41 4.77
N LEU A 163 32.73 -0.26 4.60
CA LEU A 163 32.69 -1.69 4.28
C LEU A 163 33.20 -2.02 2.88
N PHE A 164 33.36 -1.01 2.02
CA PHE A 164 33.71 -1.15 0.60
C PHE A 164 34.97 -0.36 0.23
N GLY A 165 35.66 0.23 1.22
CA GLY A 165 36.88 1.02 1.05
C GLY A 165 38.16 0.24 1.25
#